data_AF-A0A3M1WT88-F1
#
_entry.id   AF-A0A3M1WT88-F1
#
_cell.length_a   1.000
_cell.length_b   1.000
_cell.length_c   1.000
_cell.angle_alpha   90.00
_cell.angle_beta   90.00
_cell.angle_gamma   90.00
#
_symmetry.space_group_name_H-M   'P 1'
#
loop_
_entity.id
_entity.type
_entity.pdbx_description
1 polymer ?
#
loop_
_entity_poly.entity_id
_entity_poly.type
_entity_poly.pdbx_seq_one_letter_code
_entity_poly.pdbx_strand_id
1 'polypeptide(L)' 'PTDVLLTTQGVTNVLVYEDGKVHKTPVTVTRRGSEGVMVQESLGGKTLLLAKPDILLRATTGAPVKILSHSNV' A
#
# COMPACT_ATOMS: atom_id res chain seq x y z
N PRO A 1 3.58 -5.28 7.54
CA PRO A 1 3.95 -6.18 6.42
C PRO A 1 4.70 -5.43 5.32
N THR A 2 5.62 -6.10 4.60
CA THR A 2 6.38 -5.48 3.49
C THR A 2 5.57 -5.45 2.18
N ASP A 3 4.60 -6.35 2.03
CA ASP A 3 3.76 -6.53 0.84
C ASP A 3 2.73 -5.41 0.61
N VAL A 4 2.81 -4.32 1.40
CA VAL A 4 2.04 -3.08 1.18
C VAL A 4 2.84 -2.03 0.42
N LEU A 5 4.15 -2.25 0.24
CA LEU A 5 5.05 -1.30 -0.41
C LEU A 5 5.12 -1.56 -1.92
N LEU A 6 4.98 -0.49 -2.68
CA LEU A 6 5.24 -0.46 -4.12
C LEU A 6 6.38 0.53 -4.39
N THR A 7 7.52 0.01 -4.83
CA THR A 7 8.66 0.85 -5.26
C THR A 7 8.69 0.92 -6.78
N THR A 8 8.57 2.12 -7.33
CA THR A 8 8.66 2.38 -8.78
C THR A 8 9.52 3.60 -9.01
N GLN A 9 10.47 3.53 -9.95
CA GLN A 9 11.36 4.65 -10.29
C GLN A 9 12.06 5.28 -9.07
N GLY A 10 12.44 4.44 -8.09
CA GLY A 10 13.14 4.90 -6.87
C GLY A 10 12.23 5.49 -5.78
N VAL A 11 10.94 5.67 -6.03
CA VAL A 11 9.98 6.16 -5.02
C VAL A 11 9.22 4.99 -4.42
N THR A 12 9.22 4.89 -3.09
CA THR A 12 8.42 3.90 -2.36
C THR A 12 7.07 4.51 -2.00
N ASN A 13 5.99 3.80 -2.29
CA ASN A 13 4.63 4.23 -2.03
C ASN A 13 3.87 3.13 -1.30
N VAL A 14 2.87 3.53 -0.51
CA VAL A 14 1.74 2.68 -0.12
C VAL A 14 0.52 3.07 -0.95
N LEU A 15 -0.40 2.12 -1.11
CA LEU A 15 -1.67 2.35 -1.78
C LEU A 15 -2.79 2.44 -0.74
N VAL A 16 -3.30 3.65 -0.55
CA VAL A 16 -4.41 3.94 0.37
C VAL A 16 -5.72 3.75 -0.37
N TYR A 17 -6.61 2.95 0.21
CA TYR A 17 -7.95 2.75 -0.30
C TYR A 17 -8.94 3.65 0.44
N GLU A 18 -9.68 4.46 -0.32
CA GLU A 18 -10.67 5.41 0.18
C GLU A 18 -11.80 5.52 -0.84
N ASP A 19 -13.05 5.34 -0.42
CA ASP A 19 -14.25 5.48 -1.25
C ASP A 19 -14.21 4.75 -2.61
N GLY A 20 -13.71 3.51 -2.64
CA GLY A 20 -13.63 2.71 -3.88
C GLY A 20 -12.47 3.10 -4.80
N LYS A 21 -11.62 4.04 -4.38
CA LYS A 21 -10.47 4.53 -5.13
C LYS A 21 -9.18 4.21 -4.40
N VAL A 22 -8.11 4.17 -5.19
CA VAL A 22 -6.76 3.90 -4.70
C VAL A 22 -5.90 5.13 -4.93
N HIS A 23 -5.29 5.60 -3.86
CA HIS A 23 -4.39 6.74 -3.86
C HIS A 23 -2.97 6.29 -3.55
N LYS A 24 -2.01 6.77 -4.34
CA LYS A 24 -0.58 6.58 -4.04
C LYS A 24 -0.18 7.58 -2.97
N THR A 25 0.37 7.08 -1.86
CA THR A 25 0.98 7.92 -0.83
C THR A 25 2.46 7.56 -0.74
N PRO A 26 3.37 8.51 -1.05
CA PRO A 26 4.80 8.27 -0.91
C PRO A 26 5.15 8.06 0.56
N VAL A 27 6.07 7.13 0.82
CA VAL A 27 6.55 6.81 2.16
C VAL A 27 8.06 6.70 2.22
N THR A 28 8.61 7.08 3.35
CA THR A 28 10.04 7.01 3.67
C THR A 28 10.27 5.84 4.61
N VAL A 29 10.89 4.77 4.12
CA VAL A 29 11.19 3.59 4.94
C VAL A 29 12.37 3.90 5.86
N THR A 30 12.14 3.91 7.16
CA THR A 30 13.17 4.18 8.18
C THR A 30 13.85 2.89 8.64
N ARG A 31 13.12 1.77 8.65
CA ARG A 31 13.67 0.45 9.01
C ARG A 31 12.91 -0.69 8.33
N ARG A 32 13.63 -1.74 7.96
CA ARG A 32 13.06 -3.03 7.50
C ARG A 32 13.45 -4.13 8.49
N GLY A 33 12.49 -4.99 8.84
CA GLY A 33 12.66 -6.14 9.71
C GLY A 33 11.97 -7.38 9.13
N SER A 34 12.07 -8.51 9.83
CA SER A 34 11.47 -9.79 9.41
C SER A 34 9.94 -9.75 9.40
N GLU A 35 9.33 -8.99 10.31
CA GLU A 35 7.86 -8.91 10.47
C GLU A 35 7.23 -7.75 9.67
N GLY A 36 8.05 -6.82 9.17
CA GLY A 36 7.55 -5.70 8.40
C GLY A 36 8.50 -4.53 8.27
N VAL A 37 7.91 -3.37 8.00
CA VAL A 37 8.61 -2.13 7.65
C VAL A 37 8.08 -0.98 8.48
N MET A 38 8.98 -0.14 8.97
CA MET A 38 8.65 1.12 9.61
C MET A 38 8.80 2.23 8.58
N VAL A 39 7.79 3.11 8.53
CA VAL A 39 7.78 4.29 7.68
C VAL A 39 7.71 5.55 8.54
N GLN A 40 8.19 6.66 8.01
CA GLN A 40 8.19 7.95 8.71
C GLN A 40 6.78 8.56 8.80
N GLU A 41 5.93 8.26 7.81
CA GLU A 41 4.62 8.87 7.64
C GLU A 41 3.56 8.21 8.53
N SER A 42 2.60 9.01 9.00
CA SER A 42 1.46 8.50 9.76
C SER A 42 0.44 7.85 8.83
N LEU A 43 0.28 6.53 8.99
CA LEU A 43 -0.70 5.72 8.26
C LEU A 43 -1.87 5.26 9.15
N GLY A 44 -1.97 5.77 10.38
CA GLY A 44 -3.03 5.42 11.32
C GLY A 44 -4.42 5.72 10.76
N GLY A 45 -5.35 4.78 10.91
CA GLY A 45 -6.73 4.91 10.42
C GLY A 45 -6.91 4.78 8.91
N LYS A 46 -5.83 4.56 8.14
CA LYS A 46 -5.90 4.35 6.68
C LYS A 46 -6.02 2.86 6.36
N THR A 47 -6.87 2.54 5.40
CA THR A 47 -6.92 1.20 4.81
C THR A 47 -5.86 1.10 3.71
N LEU A 48 -4.92 0.18 3.86
CA LEU A 48 -3.87 -0.07 2.87
C LEU A 48 -4.17 -1.32 2.06
N LEU A 49 -3.80 -1.30 0.77
CA LEU A 49 -3.82 -2.52 -0.02
C LEU A 49 -2.63 -3.40 0.32
N LEU A 50 -2.93 -4.65 0.67
CA LEU A 50 -1.96 -5.73 0.85
C LEU A 50 -2.12 -6.70 -0.33
N ALA A 51 -1.11 -6.76 -1.20
CA ALA A 51 -1.15 -7.61 -2.38
C ALA A 51 0.25 -7.87 -2.96
N LYS A 52 0.35 -8.76 -3.94
CA LYS A 52 1.60 -8.94 -4.69
C LYS A 52 1.95 -7.67 -5.49
N PRO A 53 3.24 -7.39 -5.76
CA PRO A 53 3.67 -6.17 -6.44
C PRO A 53 3.01 -5.90 -7.80
N ASP A 54 2.71 -6.93 -8.57
CA ASP A 54 2.03 -6.84 -9.88
C ASP A 54 0.56 -6.42 -9.75
N ILE A 55 -0.11 -6.80 -8.65
CA ILE A 55 -1.47 -6.35 -8.31
C ILE A 55 -1.44 -4.90 -7.84
N LEU A 56 -0.48 -4.54 -6.98
CA LEU A 56 -0.29 -3.14 -6.57
C LEU A 56 -0.03 -2.25 -7.77
N LEU A 57 0.85 -2.66 -8.69
CA LEU A 57 1.12 -1.91 -9.92
C LEU A 57 -0.15 -1.72 -10.76
N ARG A 58 -0.96 -2.77 -10.93
CA ARG A 58 -2.26 -2.67 -11.62
C ARG A 58 -3.22 -1.70 -10.94
N ALA A 59 -3.26 -1.67 -9.61
CA ALA A 59 -4.09 -0.72 -8.88
C ALA A 59 -3.67 0.76 -9.10
N THR A 60 -2.44 1.01 -9.56
CA THR A 60 -1.97 2.38 -9.87
C THR A 60 -2.44 2.92 -11.22
N THR A 61 -3.02 2.11 -12.10
CA THR A 61 -3.44 2.53 -13.45
C THR A 61 -4.77 3.28 -13.47
N GLY A 62 -5.41 3.45 -12.31
CA GLY A 62 -6.72 4.10 -12.19
C GLY A 62 -7.91 3.18 -12.47
N ALA A 63 -7.68 1.89 -12.69
CA ALA A 63 -8.75 0.91 -12.78
C ALA A 63 -9.53 0.83 -11.44
N PRO A 64 -10.87 0.77 -11.47
CA PRO A 64 -11.66 0.62 -10.26
C PRO A 64 -11.26 -0.65 -9.49
N VAL A 65 -11.02 -0.51 -8.18
CA VAL A 65 -10.67 -1.63 -7.31
C VAL A 65 -11.89 -2.00 -6.47
N LYS A 66 -12.34 -3.24 -6.60
CA LYS A 66 -13.42 -3.80 -5.79
C LYS A 66 -12.84 -4.72 -4.72
N ILE A 67 -13.03 -4.38 -3.45
CA ILE A 67 -12.69 -5.24 -2.33
C ILE A 67 -13.85 -6.24 -2.15
N LEU A 68 -13.57 -7.54 -2.31
CA LEU A 68 -14.57 -8.61 -2.16
C LEU A 68 -14.65 -9.16 -0.74
N SER A 69 -13.58 -9.02 0.04
CA SER A 69 -13.54 -9.40 1.45
C SER A 69 -12.45 -8.57 2.16
N HIS A 70 -12.75 -8.07 3.35
CA HIS A 70 -11.81 -7.36 4.22
C HIS A 70 -11.77 -8.08 5.56
N SER A 71 -10.74 -8.89 5.79
CA SER A 71 -10.52 -9.57 7.06
C SER A 71 -9.44 -8.82 7.84
N ASN A 72 -9.85 -8.02 8.81
CA ASN A 72 -8.97 -7.58 9.89
C ASN A 72 -9.05 -8.64 10.99
N VAL A 73 -8.22 -9.68 10.88
CA VAL A 73 -8.00 -10.64 11.98
C VAL A 73 -6.70 -10.28 12.67
#